data_AF-A0A359KKV5-F1
#
_entry.id   AF-A0A359KKV5-F1
#
_cell.length_a   1.000
_cell.length_b   1.000
_cell.length_c   1.000
_cell.angle_alpha   90.00
_cell.angle_beta   90.00
_cell.angle_gamma   90.00
#
_symmetry.space_group_name_H-M   'P 1'
#
loop_
_entity.id
_entity.type
_entity.pdbx_description
1 polymer ?
#
loop_
_entity_poly.entity_id
_entity_poly.type
_entity_poly.pdbx_seq_one_letter_code
_entity_poly.pdbx_strand_id
1 'polypeptide(L)'
;MTSQAGDPRPEPVSPAPQFDGPRSPENQIKRAWLVLGVVSAWSFILLVALISGVVWASRHATEAHDARITFISGSGVLIRSPADADWRLIDADQMVSEGDRVSTALGTVVTLTAFDGTTVEIAEDSVVTIDRMRSSRFFDRTKLVTLRLERGAVYANMVPSGDYSYSELVIEAAGARAVMASEVSRQQEGAFLVEIVSPGDGSAPADASVRAAVLRGQATVTRADRELTLTENQQTVIDPTGVAGKITAPVRELLVNGSFENGLAGWVDFRQQNAQQAGIVPVNASVDLVSDQIQGADVVALAISRPSDGTAGTVQAGVRQRVGKTLRVITSLRLQFDVRITDQQPAGGGDDLNQFPLIVMLDYIDVEGKERTWSHAYYAVSDPDRPIDEFRGSRVERDAWSRVSYDLSNLTPLPRQITAVVLYASGQSYQTRVTNVSLTSGELLR
;
A
#
# COMPACT_ATOMS: atom_id res chain seq x y z
N MET A 1 3.37 89.53 -62.48
CA MET A 1 3.16 88.41 -63.41
C MET A 1 1.88 87.73 -62.98
N THR A 2 0.73 88.11 -63.54
CA THR A 2 0.04 87.37 -64.63
C THR A 2 -0.06 85.88 -64.29
N SER A 3 -1.19 85.19 -64.30
CA SER A 3 -2.53 85.43 -64.86
C SER A 3 -3.25 84.11 -64.60
N GLN A 4 -4.58 84.18 -64.53
CA GLN A 4 -5.51 83.31 -65.27
C GLN A 4 -6.54 82.57 -64.42
N ALA A 5 -7.78 82.91 -64.79
CA ALA A 5 -9.05 82.46 -64.28
C ALA A 5 -9.33 80.99 -64.58
N GLY A 6 -10.17 80.38 -63.72
CA GLY A 6 -10.86 79.11 -63.96
C GLY A 6 -12.27 79.19 -63.38
N ASP A 7 -13.25 79.14 -64.28
CA ASP A 7 -14.71 79.24 -64.12
C ASP A 7 -15.30 78.00 -63.39
N PRO A 8 -16.40 78.11 -62.61
CA PRO A 8 -16.85 77.09 -61.67
C PRO A 8 -17.81 76.07 -62.30
N ARG A 9 -17.58 74.77 -62.03
CA ARG A 9 -18.56 73.71 -62.30
C ARG A 9 -19.48 73.54 -61.08
N PRO A 10 -20.81 73.50 -61.25
CA PRO A 10 -21.74 73.30 -60.13
C PRO A 10 -21.69 71.86 -59.62
N GLU A 11 -21.58 71.71 -58.29
CA GLU A 11 -21.70 70.44 -57.59
C GLU A 11 -23.13 69.86 -57.73
N PRO A 12 -23.27 68.53 -57.91
CA PRO A 12 -24.57 67.88 -57.96
C PRO A 12 -25.24 67.91 -56.58
N VAL A 13 -26.42 68.54 -56.54
CA VAL A 13 -27.32 68.58 -55.38
C VAL A 13 -27.65 67.16 -54.95
N SER A 14 -27.23 66.78 -53.74
CA SER A 14 -27.64 65.52 -53.11
C SER A 14 -29.16 65.46 -53.02
N PRO A 15 -29.80 64.34 -53.46
CA PRO A 15 -31.23 64.18 -53.31
C PRO A 15 -31.61 64.22 -51.83
N ALA A 16 -32.58 65.06 -51.51
CA ALA A 16 -33.15 65.19 -50.18
C ALA A 16 -33.59 63.80 -49.67
N PRO A 17 -33.41 63.51 -48.36
CA PRO A 17 -33.81 62.23 -47.78
C PRO A 17 -35.29 61.98 -48.07
N GLN A 18 -35.58 60.93 -48.84
CA GLN A 18 -36.93 60.41 -48.98
C GLN A 18 -37.41 60.01 -47.59
N PHE A 19 -38.30 60.83 -47.02
CA PHE A 19 -39.04 60.47 -45.83
C PHE A 19 -39.97 59.31 -46.20
N ASP A 20 -39.58 58.10 -45.79
CA ASP A 20 -40.46 56.94 -45.79
C ASP A 20 -41.79 57.34 -45.13
N GLY A 21 -42.88 57.24 -45.89
CA GLY A 21 -44.22 57.57 -45.43
C GLY A 21 -44.59 56.80 -44.15
N PRO A 22 -45.59 57.29 -43.39
CA PRO A 22 -45.99 56.70 -42.12
C PRO A 22 -46.28 55.21 -42.29
N ARG A 23 -45.48 54.36 -41.61
CA ARG A 23 -45.62 52.90 -41.64
C ARG A 23 -47.05 52.51 -41.27
N SER A 24 -47.69 51.67 -42.07
CA SER A 24 -49.07 51.23 -41.83
C SER A 24 -49.24 50.64 -40.41
N PRO A 25 -50.35 50.95 -39.70
CA PRO A 25 -50.57 50.52 -38.33
C PRO A 25 -50.54 48.99 -38.14
N GLU A 26 -50.92 48.23 -39.17
CA GLU A 26 -50.85 46.76 -39.16
C GLU A 26 -49.42 46.22 -39.02
N ASN A 27 -48.45 46.85 -39.69
CA ASN A 27 -47.05 46.47 -39.58
C ASN A 27 -46.46 46.83 -38.20
N GLN A 28 -46.99 47.88 -37.56
CA GLN A 28 -46.61 48.24 -36.19
C GLN A 28 -47.12 47.21 -35.19
N ILE A 29 -48.36 46.75 -35.34
CA ILE A 29 -48.95 45.69 -34.49
C ILE A 29 -48.16 44.38 -34.61
N LYS A 30 -47.85 43.94 -35.83
CA LYS A 30 -47.06 42.71 -36.06
C LYS A 30 -45.67 42.80 -35.42
N ARG A 31 -45.01 43.96 -35.54
CA ARG A 31 -43.70 44.20 -34.89
C ARG A 31 -43.81 44.22 -33.36
N ALA A 32 -44.86 44.83 -32.81
CA ALA A 32 -45.09 44.87 -31.37
C ALA A 32 -45.27 43.45 -30.79
N TRP A 33 -46.08 42.61 -31.44
CA TRP A 33 -46.25 41.21 -31.03
C TRP A 33 -44.97 40.39 -31.17
N LEU A 34 -44.18 40.60 -32.23
CA LEU A 34 -42.89 39.93 -32.40
C LEU A 34 -41.92 40.32 -31.29
N VAL A 35 -41.78 41.61 -30.98
CA VAL A 35 -40.90 42.09 -29.91
C VAL A 35 -41.35 41.54 -28.56
N LEU A 36 -42.65 41.57 -28.26
CA LEU A 36 -43.20 41.01 -27.02
C LEU A 36 -42.94 39.50 -26.91
N GLY A 37 -43.12 38.75 -27.99
CA GLY A 37 -42.85 37.32 -28.06
C GLY A 37 -41.38 37.00 -27.84
N VAL A 38 -40.46 37.75 -28.46
CA VAL A 38 -39.01 37.58 -28.30
C VAL A 38 -38.56 37.90 -26.87
N VAL A 39 -39.02 39.02 -26.30
CA VAL A 39 -38.68 39.39 -24.91
C VAL A 39 -39.23 38.36 -23.92
N SER A 40 -40.46 37.87 -24.14
CA SER A 40 -41.04 36.81 -23.30
C SER A 40 -40.23 35.52 -23.39
N ALA A 41 -39.87 35.07 -24.61
CA ALA A 41 -39.05 33.89 -24.81
C ALA A 41 -37.68 34.02 -24.13
N TRP A 42 -37.01 35.17 -24.26
CA TRP A 42 -35.75 35.45 -23.56
C TRP A 42 -35.91 35.44 -22.04
N SER A 43 -36.98 36.02 -21.51
CA SER A 43 -37.28 35.98 -20.08
C SER A 43 -37.47 34.55 -19.58
N PHE A 44 -38.14 33.69 -20.35
CA PHE A 44 -38.28 32.26 -20.01
C PHE A 44 -36.95 31.52 -20.04
N ILE A 45 -36.10 31.76 -21.05
CA ILE A 45 -34.76 31.16 -21.14
C ILE A 45 -33.90 31.58 -19.94
N LEU A 46 -33.90 32.87 -19.59
CA LEU A 46 -33.16 33.38 -18.43
C LEU A 46 -33.68 32.80 -17.12
N LEU A 47 -35.00 32.65 -16.97
CA LEU A 47 -35.60 32.03 -15.79
C LEU A 47 -35.19 30.56 -15.66
N VAL A 48 -35.23 29.79 -16.76
CA VAL A 48 -34.80 28.39 -16.78
C VAL A 48 -33.31 28.27 -16.49
N ALA A 49 -32.48 29.13 -17.07
CA ALA A 49 -31.04 29.16 -16.81
C ALA A 49 -30.74 29.52 -15.34
N LEU A 50 -31.47 30.46 -14.75
CA LEU A 50 -31.34 30.83 -13.34
C LEU A 50 -31.73 29.67 -12.42
N ILE A 51 -32.89 29.04 -12.64
CA ILE A 51 -33.35 27.90 -11.84
C ILE A 51 -32.37 26.73 -11.99
N SER A 52 -31.94 26.43 -13.21
CA SER A 52 -30.96 25.38 -13.47
C SER A 52 -29.62 25.68 -12.81
N GLY A 53 -29.16 26.93 -12.85
CA GLY A 53 -27.94 27.39 -12.18
C GLY A 53 -28.03 27.28 -10.66
N VAL A 54 -29.16 27.64 -10.06
CA VAL A 54 -29.39 27.51 -8.61
C VAL A 54 -29.46 26.04 -8.20
N VAL A 55 -30.17 25.20 -8.95
CA VAL A 55 -30.25 23.75 -8.68
C VAL A 55 -28.89 23.09 -8.87
N TRP A 56 -28.16 23.48 -9.91
CA TRP A 56 -26.82 22.97 -10.15
C TRP A 56 -25.86 23.39 -9.02
N ALA A 57 -25.84 24.67 -8.67
CA ALA A 57 -25.01 25.21 -7.60
C ALA A 57 -25.37 24.58 -6.25
N SER A 58 -26.65 24.34 -5.96
CA SER A 58 -27.05 23.76 -4.68
C SER A 58 -26.73 22.27 -4.56
N ARG A 59 -26.72 21.53 -5.68
CA ARG A 59 -26.30 20.11 -5.73
C ARG A 59 -24.78 19.94 -5.72
N HIS A 60 -24.03 20.85 -6.33
CA HIS A 60 -22.56 20.72 -6.47
C HIS A 60 -21.76 21.58 -5.49
N ALA A 61 -22.42 22.44 -4.70
CA ALA A 61 -21.75 23.18 -3.64
C ALA A 61 -21.24 22.21 -2.58
N THR A 62 -19.91 22.08 -2.53
CA THR A 62 -19.18 21.27 -1.56
C THR A 62 -18.38 22.19 -0.63
N GLU A 63 -18.18 21.72 0.59
CA GLU A 63 -17.33 22.33 1.61
C GLU A 63 -16.18 21.39 1.89
N ALA A 64 -14.96 21.92 1.87
CA ALA A 64 -13.75 21.17 2.21
C ALA A 64 -13.58 21.13 3.74
N HIS A 65 -13.11 20.00 4.24
CA HIS A 65 -12.84 19.79 5.66
C HIS A 65 -11.41 19.32 5.88
N ASP A 66 -10.91 19.57 7.08
CA ASP A 66 -9.63 19.07 7.53
C ASP A 66 -9.77 17.68 8.17
N ALA A 67 -8.67 16.92 8.14
CA ALA A 67 -8.48 15.71 8.93
C ALA A 67 -7.45 15.95 10.02
N ARG A 68 -7.47 15.08 11.03
CA ARG A 68 -6.48 15.04 12.10
C ARG A 68 -5.59 13.82 11.95
N ILE A 69 -4.29 14.00 12.03
CA ILE A 69 -3.32 12.92 12.16
C ILE A 69 -3.01 12.71 13.65
N THR A 70 -3.00 11.45 14.08
CA THR A 70 -2.64 11.02 15.44
C THR A 70 -1.61 9.88 15.37
N PHE A 71 -0.68 9.86 16.32
CA PHE A 71 0.40 8.88 16.34
C PHE A 71 -0.01 7.57 17.03
N ILE A 72 0.26 6.43 16.38
CA ILE A 72 0.14 5.11 17.00
C ILE A 72 1.52 4.61 17.44
N SER A 73 2.51 4.70 16.54
CA SER A 73 3.89 4.29 16.80
C SER A 73 4.89 5.02 15.91
N GLY A 74 6.17 4.99 16.30
CA GLY A 74 7.28 5.57 15.54
C GLY A 74 7.78 6.90 16.08
N SER A 75 8.78 7.46 15.39
CA SER A 75 9.53 8.65 15.85
C SER A 75 9.14 9.96 15.15
N GLY A 76 8.18 9.93 14.22
CA GLY A 76 7.72 11.11 13.49
C GLY A 76 7.19 10.79 12.09
N VAL A 77 6.41 11.72 11.55
CA VAL A 77 5.81 11.67 10.21
C VAL A 77 6.24 12.89 9.41
N LEU A 78 6.46 12.71 8.12
CA LEU A 78 6.74 13.81 7.20
C LEU A 78 5.44 14.26 6.54
N ILE A 79 5.15 15.56 6.58
CA ILE A 79 4.04 16.17 5.86
C ILE A 79 4.58 17.14 4.82
N ARG A 80 3.96 17.19 3.64
CA ARG A 80 4.21 18.22 2.63
C ARG A 80 2.89 18.77 2.12
N SER A 81 2.64 20.05 2.37
CA SER A 81 1.49 20.75 1.80
C SER A 81 1.75 21.17 0.35
N PRO A 82 0.70 21.41 -0.47
CA PRO A 82 0.86 21.78 -1.87
C PRO A 82 1.70 23.04 -2.11
N ALA A 83 1.70 23.97 -1.15
CA ALA A 83 2.47 25.21 -1.21
C ALA A 83 3.93 25.05 -0.76
N ASP A 84 4.25 23.95 -0.07
CA ASP A 84 5.57 23.72 0.50
C ASP A 84 6.47 22.96 -0.49
N ALA A 85 7.70 23.44 -0.65
CA ALA A 85 8.70 22.74 -1.47
C ALA A 85 9.24 21.49 -0.77
N ASP A 86 9.39 21.55 0.55
CA ASP A 86 10.09 20.56 1.36
C ASP A 86 9.15 19.81 2.31
N TRP A 87 9.56 18.60 2.70
CA TRP A 87 8.87 17.82 3.73
C TRP A 87 9.17 18.39 5.12
N ARG A 88 8.14 18.51 5.94
CA ARG A 88 8.24 18.91 7.35
C ARG A 88 8.02 17.71 8.27
N LEU A 89 8.95 17.48 9.18
CA LEU A 89 8.79 16.49 10.25
C LEU A 89 7.81 17.00 11.30
N ILE A 90 6.85 16.17 11.66
CA ILE A 90 5.93 16.35 12.77
C ILE A 90 6.07 15.17 13.74
N ASP A 91 5.91 15.43 15.03
CA ASP A 91 6.02 14.48 16.13
C ASP A 91 4.81 14.53 17.10
N ALA A 92 3.81 15.36 16.77
CA ALA A 92 2.59 15.54 17.54
C ALA A 92 1.37 15.65 16.60
N ASP A 93 0.18 15.49 17.17
CA ASP A 93 -1.08 15.60 16.45
C ASP A 93 -1.16 16.88 15.60
N GLN A 94 -1.57 16.73 14.35
CA GLN A 94 -1.54 17.81 13.36
C GLN A 94 -2.79 17.75 12.49
N MET A 95 -3.37 18.91 12.19
CA MET A 95 -4.43 19.02 11.19
C MET A 95 -3.82 19.04 9.79
N VAL A 96 -4.46 18.34 8.86
CA VAL A 96 -4.09 18.23 7.46
C VAL A 96 -5.30 18.47 6.57
N SER A 97 -5.06 19.04 5.39
CA SER A 97 -6.11 19.48 4.47
C SER A 97 -5.98 18.78 3.11
N GLU A 98 -6.96 19.02 2.23
CA GLU A 98 -6.88 18.55 0.84
C GLU A 98 -5.59 19.01 0.15
N GLY A 99 -4.93 18.08 -0.53
CA GLY A 99 -3.65 18.25 -1.23
C GLY A 99 -2.43 17.91 -0.39
N ASP A 100 -2.55 17.81 0.94
CA ASP A 100 -1.43 17.43 1.79
C ASP A 100 -0.98 15.99 1.51
N ARG A 101 0.33 15.80 1.57
CA ARG A 101 0.97 14.47 1.52
C ARG A 101 1.52 14.10 2.87
N VAL A 102 1.31 12.84 3.23
CA VAL A 102 1.73 12.25 4.49
C VAL A 102 2.66 11.08 4.17
N SER A 103 3.84 11.07 4.76
CA SER A 103 4.86 10.04 4.56
C SER A 103 5.32 9.47 5.90
N THR A 104 5.20 8.16 6.06
CA THR A 104 5.62 7.41 7.24
C THR A 104 6.95 6.70 6.98
N ALA A 105 7.80 6.65 8.00
CA ALA A 105 9.04 5.85 7.96
C ALA A 105 8.78 4.39 8.36
N LEU A 106 9.82 3.55 8.26
CA LEU A 106 9.77 2.18 8.76
C LEU A 106 9.50 2.17 10.28
N GLY A 107 8.48 1.41 10.72
CA GLY A 107 8.04 1.36 12.12
C GLY A 107 7.19 2.54 12.60
N THR A 108 6.93 3.53 11.74
CA THR A 108 5.99 4.61 12.04
C THR A 108 4.61 4.28 11.51
N VAL A 109 3.59 4.39 12.37
CA VAL A 109 2.19 4.19 12.01
C VAL A 109 1.37 5.34 12.59
N VAL A 110 0.49 5.91 11.76
CA VAL A 110 -0.40 7.00 12.17
C VAL A 110 -1.83 6.77 11.74
N THR A 111 -2.77 7.34 12.48
CA THR A 111 -4.18 7.37 12.10
C THR A 111 -4.56 8.76 11.61
N LEU A 112 -5.08 8.82 10.39
CA LEU A 112 -5.80 9.96 9.85
C LEU A 112 -7.29 9.81 10.18
N THR A 113 -7.84 10.73 10.95
CA THR A 113 -9.27 10.81 11.28
C THR A 113 -9.89 11.92 10.44
N ALA A 114 -10.77 11.55 9.52
CA ALA A 114 -11.54 12.49 8.71
C ALA A 114 -12.65 13.18 9.53
N PHE A 115 -13.21 14.25 8.98
CA PHE A 115 -14.25 15.06 9.61
C PHE A 115 -15.54 14.30 9.97
N ASP A 116 -15.78 13.16 9.32
CA ASP A 116 -16.94 12.29 9.55
C ASP A 116 -16.68 11.16 10.56
N GLY A 117 -15.47 11.11 11.13
CA GLY A 117 -15.03 10.04 12.02
C GLY A 117 -14.43 8.83 11.30
N THR A 118 -14.45 8.79 9.96
CA THR A 118 -13.75 7.75 9.20
C THR A 118 -12.26 7.78 9.55
N THR A 119 -11.70 6.63 9.88
CA THR A 119 -10.30 6.51 10.28
C THR A 119 -9.52 5.75 9.22
N VAL A 120 -8.37 6.29 8.81
CA VAL A 120 -7.42 5.63 7.91
C VAL A 120 -6.09 5.53 8.61
N GLU A 121 -5.69 4.31 8.95
CA GLU A 121 -4.35 4.03 9.45
C GLU A 121 -3.38 3.89 8.28
N ILE A 122 -2.40 4.78 8.26
CA ILE A 122 -1.32 4.82 7.28
C ILE A 122 -0.19 3.97 7.86
N ALA A 123 0.10 2.86 7.19
CA ALA A 123 1.07 1.87 7.66
C ALA A 123 2.50 2.42 7.58
N GLU A 124 3.47 1.65 8.08
CA GLU A 124 4.89 1.94 7.87
C GLU A 124 5.28 2.07 6.40
N ASP A 125 6.31 2.87 6.13
CA ASP A 125 6.87 3.10 4.79
C ASP A 125 5.84 3.45 3.70
N SER A 126 4.84 4.24 4.08
CA SER A 126 3.70 4.58 3.24
C SER A 126 3.69 6.06 2.90
N VAL A 127 3.21 6.38 1.70
CA VAL A 127 3.00 7.76 1.24
C VAL A 127 1.57 7.90 0.76
N VAL A 128 0.82 8.81 1.36
CA VAL A 128 -0.60 9.04 1.08
C VAL A 128 -0.84 10.52 0.80
N THR A 129 -1.57 10.82 -0.26
CA THR A 129 -2.07 12.17 -0.55
C THR A 129 -3.56 12.23 -0.23
N ILE A 130 -3.99 13.33 0.39
CA ILE A 130 -5.40 13.60 0.67
C ILE A 130 -5.99 14.30 -0.55
N ASP A 131 -6.54 13.56 -1.52
CA ASP A 131 -7.02 14.16 -2.77
C ASP A 131 -8.38 14.85 -2.60
N ARG A 132 -9.26 14.32 -1.74
CA ARG A 132 -10.57 14.92 -1.45
C ARG A 132 -11.04 14.63 -0.04
N MET A 133 -11.60 15.65 0.60
CA MET A 133 -12.20 15.59 1.92
C MET A 133 -13.34 16.61 2.00
N ARG A 134 -14.51 16.25 1.44
CA ARG A 134 -15.62 17.19 1.27
C ARG A 134 -16.96 16.65 1.73
N SER A 135 -17.84 17.57 2.10
CA SER A 135 -19.27 17.32 2.22
C SER A 135 -20.10 18.27 1.36
N SER A 136 -21.28 17.85 0.91
CA SER A 136 -22.24 18.76 0.29
C SER A 136 -22.78 19.80 1.28
N ARG A 137 -23.15 20.99 0.79
CA ARG A 137 -23.69 22.06 1.63
C ARG A 137 -25.22 22.08 1.79
N PHE A 138 -25.99 21.72 0.77
CA PHE A 138 -27.44 22.04 0.74
C PHE A 138 -28.38 20.84 0.71
N PHE A 139 -28.38 20.04 -0.36
CA PHE A 139 -29.44 19.05 -0.60
C PHE A 139 -28.94 17.60 -0.62
N ASP A 140 -27.87 17.34 -1.37
CA ASP A 140 -27.34 15.99 -1.54
C ASP A 140 -26.35 15.69 -0.44
N ARG A 141 -26.83 15.44 0.80
CA ARG A 141 -26.01 15.16 2.01
C ARG A 141 -25.03 14.01 1.74
N THR A 142 -23.92 14.36 1.14
CA THR A 142 -22.88 13.44 0.64
C THR A 142 -21.60 13.72 1.40
N LYS A 143 -20.89 12.65 1.74
CA LYS A 143 -19.51 12.69 2.25
C LYS A 143 -18.61 12.01 1.24
N LEU A 144 -17.53 12.68 0.87
CA LEU A 144 -16.55 12.16 -0.07
C LEU A 144 -15.16 12.28 0.55
N VAL A 145 -14.55 11.13 0.84
CA VAL A 145 -13.16 11.03 1.24
C VAL A 145 -12.42 10.26 0.16
N THR A 146 -11.43 10.89 -0.46
CA THR A 146 -10.58 10.26 -1.48
C THR A 146 -9.13 10.42 -1.08
N LEU A 147 -8.44 9.30 -0.93
CA LEU A 147 -7.02 9.26 -0.65
C LEU A 147 -6.30 8.57 -1.80
N ARG A 148 -5.10 9.06 -2.13
CA ARG A 148 -4.22 8.42 -3.09
C ARG A 148 -3.00 7.85 -2.40
N LEU A 149 -2.90 6.53 -2.41
CA LEU A 149 -1.74 5.78 -1.95
C LEU A 149 -0.67 5.78 -3.04
N GLU A 150 0.47 6.40 -2.77
CA GLU A 150 1.63 6.45 -3.66
C GLU A 150 2.61 5.31 -3.35
N ARG A 151 2.69 4.88 -2.09
CA ARG A 151 3.53 3.76 -1.62
C ARG A 151 2.96 3.16 -0.35
N GLY A 152 3.21 1.86 -0.11
CA GLY A 152 2.96 1.20 1.17
C GLY A 152 1.51 0.69 1.29
N ALA A 153 0.91 0.84 2.47
CA ALA A 153 -0.42 0.32 2.77
C ALA A 153 -1.26 1.30 3.60
N VAL A 154 -2.58 1.24 3.40
CA VAL A 154 -3.56 1.90 4.26
C VAL A 154 -4.63 0.92 4.68
N TYR A 155 -5.13 1.12 5.89
CA TYR A 155 -6.28 0.42 6.42
C TYR A 155 -7.32 1.46 6.75
N ALA A 156 -8.48 1.35 6.14
CA ALA A 156 -9.54 2.29 6.35
C ALA A 156 -10.72 1.64 7.03
N ASN A 157 -11.29 2.32 8.01
CA ASN A 157 -12.52 1.97 8.69
C ASN A 157 -13.50 3.12 8.48
N MET A 158 -14.47 2.88 7.60
CA MET A 158 -15.48 3.83 7.17
C MET A 158 -16.61 3.88 8.20
N VAL A 159 -16.94 5.08 8.66
CA VAL A 159 -18.10 5.29 9.53
C VAL A 159 -19.38 5.24 8.66
N PRO A 160 -20.48 4.64 9.15
CA PRO A 160 -21.77 4.68 8.46
C PRO A 160 -22.17 6.11 8.05
N SER A 161 -22.98 6.25 7.01
CA SER A 161 -23.37 7.57 6.48
C SER A 161 -23.98 8.49 7.56
N GLY A 162 -24.72 7.92 8.51
CA GLY A 162 -25.40 8.65 9.59
C GLY A 162 -26.51 9.52 9.03
N ASP A 163 -26.48 10.82 9.31
CA ASP A 163 -27.46 11.80 8.81
C ASP A 163 -27.30 12.13 7.31
N TYR A 164 -26.31 11.53 6.65
CA TYR A 164 -26.00 11.72 5.24
C TYR A 164 -26.66 10.64 4.40
N SER A 165 -27.20 11.03 3.24
CA SER A 165 -27.85 10.10 2.32
C SER A 165 -26.87 9.18 1.62
N TYR A 166 -25.61 9.61 1.50
CA TYR A 166 -24.53 8.89 0.85
C TYR A 166 -23.17 9.22 1.48
N SER A 167 -22.34 8.23 1.71
CA SER A 167 -20.94 8.39 2.12
C SER A 167 -20.09 7.51 1.22
N GLU A 168 -18.95 8.01 0.76
CA GLU A 168 -18.00 7.27 -0.07
C GLU A 168 -16.59 7.50 0.44
N LEU A 169 -15.88 6.39 0.64
CA LEU A 169 -14.45 6.36 0.87
C LEU A 169 -13.78 5.68 -0.33
N VAL A 170 -12.85 6.41 -0.94
CA VAL A 170 -12.11 5.97 -2.13
C VAL A 170 -10.62 5.95 -1.79
N ILE A 171 -9.97 4.81 -2.04
CA ILE A 171 -8.51 4.70 -2.02
C ILE A 171 -8.03 4.39 -3.43
N GLU A 172 -7.24 5.29 -3.99
CA GLU A 172 -6.59 5.11 -5.29
C GLU A 172 -5.14 4.63 -5.09
N ALA A 173 -4.74 3.55 -5.73
CA ALA A 173 -3.42 2.96 -5.58
C ALA A 173 -2.97 2.34 -6.90
N ALA A 174 -1.82 2.77 -7.45
CA ALA A 174 -1.24 2.23 -8.69
C ALA A 174 -2.24 2.08 -9.88
N GLY A 175 -3.21 3.01 -10.00
CA GLY A 175 -4.25 2.97 -11.04
C GLY A 175 -5.45 2.05 -10.74
N ALA A 176 -5.45 1.35 -9.61
CA ALA A 176 -6.64 0.73 -9.05
C ALA A 176 -7.41 1.73 -8.17
N ARG A 177 -8.73 1.61 -8.13
CA ARG A 177 -9.64 2.40 -7.29
C ARG A 177 -10.44 1.43 -6.42
N ALA A 178 -10.21 1.46 -5.11
CA ALA A 178 -11.02 0.72 -4.14
C ALA A 178 -12.06 1.67 -3.52
N VAL A 179 -13.33 1.29 -3.58
CA VAL A 179 -14.47 2.10 -3.17
C VAL A 179 -15.28 1.35 -2.14
N MET A 180 -15.51 1.97 -1.00
CA MET A 180 -16.53 1.56 -0.04
C MET A 180 -17.53 2.71 0.06
N ALA A 181 -18.81 2.38 -0.07
CA ALA A 181 -19.89 3.35 -0.05
C ALA A 181 -20.97 2.95 0.96
N SER A 182 -21.72 3.90 1.49
CA SER A 182 -22.82 3.64 2.41
C SER A 182 -23.97 4.56 2.02
N GLU A 183 -25.14 3.98 1.77
CA GLU A 183 -26.38 4.68 1.46
C GLU A 183 -27.52 4.13 2.32
N VAL A 184 -28.61 4.89 2.47
CA VAL A 184 -29.76 4.53 3.32
C VAL A 184 -30.33 3.14 3.01
N SER A 185 -30.24 2.70 1.74
CA SER A 185 -30.70 1.39 1.28
C SER A 185 -29.64 0.29 1.29
N ARG A 186 -28.35 0.63 1.38
CA ARG A 186 -27.22 -0.31 1.33
C ARG A 186 -26.13 0.12 2.30
N GLN A 187 -26.07 -0.59 3.41
CA GLN A 187 -25.03 -0.46 4.41
C GLN A 187 -23.84 -1.35 4.03
N GLN A 188 -22.96 -0.86 3.17
CA GLN A 188 -21.72 -1.56 2.80
C GLN A 188 -20.51 -1.05 3.58
N GLU A 189 -20.72 -0.15 4.56
CA GLU A 189 -19.66 0.35 5.42
C GLU A 189 -18.96 -0.77 6.20
N GLY A 190 -17.74 -0.48 6.61
CA GLY A 190 -16.91 -1.44 7.32
C GLY A 190 -15.46 -1.05 7.22
N ALA A 191 -14.60 -2.02 6.96
CA ALA A 191 -13.18 -1.75 6.85
C ALA A 191 -12.51 -2.57 5.76
N PHE A 192 -11.53 -1.96 5.14
CA PHE A 192 -10.75 -2.56 4.07
C PHE A 192 -9.30 -2.09 4.11
N LEU A 193 -8.43 -2.90 3.54
CA LEU A 193 -7.02 -2.63 3.33
C LEU A 193 -6.77 -2.47 1.83
N VAL A 194 -5.92 -1.48 1.50
CA VAL A 194 -5.28 -1.36 0.20
C VAL A 194 -3.77 -1.26 0.40
N GLU A 195 -3.01 -2.09 -0.30
CA GLU A 195 -1.55 -2.11 -0.27
C GLU A 195 -0.99 -2.16 -1.68
N ILE A 196 0.02 -1.33 -1.95
CA ILE A 196 0.81 -1.41 -3.17
C ILE A 196 1.88 -2.48 -2.96
N VAL A 197 1.75 -3.57 -3.70
CA VAL A 197 2.72 -4.67 -3.74
C VAL A 197 3.70 -4.37 -4.88
N SER A 198 4.79 -3.67 -4.54
CA SER A 198 5.85 -3.36 -5.48
C SER A 198 6.74 -4.59 -5.73
N PRO A 199 7.17 -4.86 -6.98
CA PRO A 199 8.07 -5.97 -7.30
C PRO A 199 9.51 -5.85 -6.74
N GLY A 200 9.84 -4.80 -5.98
CA GLY A 200 11.18 -4.51 -5.49
C GLY A 200 11.65 -3.11 -5.90
N ASP A 201 12.87 -2.75 -5.51
CA ASP A 201 13.43 -1.42 -5.75
C ASP A 201 13.66 -1.17 -7.25
N GLY A 202 12.95 -0.16 -7.80
CA GLY A 202 13.19 0.37 -9.15
C GLY A 202 12.04 0.26 -10.15
N SER A 203 10.97 -0.47 -9.84
CA SER A 203 9.77 -0.53 -10.70
C SER A 203 8.98 0.78 -10.64
N ALA A 204 8.45 1.22 -11.77
CA ALA A 204 7.54 2.37 -11.77
C ALA A 204 6.26 2.02 -10.98
N PRO A 205 5.63 2.99 -10.28
CA PRO A 205 4.40 2.73 -9.52
C PRO A 205 3.25 2.15 -10.38
N ALA A 206 3.26 2.42 -11.69
CA ALA A 206 2.28 1.88 -12.64
C ALA A 206 2.38 0.36 -12.81
N ASP A 207 3.56 -0.21 -12.59
CA ASP A 207 3.84 -1.65 -12.75
C ASP A 207 3.65 -2.42 -11.44
N ALA A 208 3.13 -1.76 -10.39
CA ALA A 208 2.87 -2.40 -9.12
C ALA A 208 1.52 -3.14 -9.13
N SER A 209 1.49 -4.27 -8.40
CA SER A 209 0.25 -4.96 -8.09
C SER A 209 -0.44 -4.29 -6.90
N VAL A 210 -1.75 -4.40 -6.81
CA VAL A 210 -2.53 -3.84 -5.69
C VAL A 210 -3.20 -4.96 -4.94
N ARG A 211 -2.88 -5.11 -3.65
CA ARG A 211 -3.62 -5.99 -2.74
C ARG A 211 -4.79 -5.21 -2.18
N ALA A 212 -5.98 -5.75 -2.34
CA ALA A 212 -7.20 -5.22 -1.74
C ALA A 212 -7.85 -6.31 -0.89
N ALA A 213 -8.21 -5.97 0.35
CA ALA A 213 -8.84 -6.89 1.28
C ALA A 213 -9.99 -6.20 2.01
N VAL A 214 -11.15 -6.84 2.11
CA VAL A 214 -12.29 -6.35 2.87
C VAL A 214 -12.38 -7.15 4.16
N LEU A 215 -12.14 -6.46 5.28
CA LEU A 215 -12.18 -7.04 6.61
C LEU A 215 -13.61 -7.06 7.17
N ARG A 216 -14.42 -6.07 6.78
CA ARG A 216 -15.85 -5.95 7.14
C ARG A 216 -16.56 -5.11 6.07
N GLY A 217 -17.83 -5.41 5.81
CA GLY A 217 -18.63 -4.69 4.83
C GLY A 217 -18.39 -5.19 3.40
N GLN A 218 -18.44 -4.29 2.44
CA GLN A 218 -18.23 -4.61 1.02
C GLN A 218 -17.51 -3.46 0.33
N ALA A 219 -16.52 -3.79 -0.50
CA ALA A 219 -15.82 -2.81 -1.33
C ALA A 219 -15.77 -3.27 -2.78
N THR A 220 -15.86 -2.31 -3.68
CA THR A 220 -15.65 -2.52 -5.11
C THR A 220 -14.26 -2.05 -5.48
N VAL A 221 -13.50 -2.88 -6.18
CA VAL A 221 -12.17 -2.55 -6.68
C VAL A 221 -12.21 -2.52 -8.20
N THR A 222 -11.76 -1.42 -8.79
CA THR A 222 -11.74 -1.22 -10.24
C THR A 222 -10.33 -0.94 -10.74
N ARG A 223 -9.88 -1.62 -11.80
CA ARG A 223 -8.63 -1.33 -12.51
C ARG A 223 -8.79 -1.67 -13.99
N ALA A 224 -8.37 -0.80 -14.90
CA ALA A 224 -8.46 -1.02 -16.35
C ALA A 224 -9.86 -1.50 -16.83
N ASP A 225 -10.92 -0.79 -16.39
CA ASP A 225 -12.34 -1.07 -16.67
C ASP A 225 -12.86 -2.42 -16.16
N ARG A 226 -12.06 -3.17 -15.39
CA ARG A 226 -12.50 -4.38 -14.72
C ARG A 226 -12.89 -4.05 -13.29
N GLU A 227 -14.05 -4.56 -12.90
CA GLU A 227 -14.62 -4.36 -11.58
C GLU A 227 -14.67 -5.70 -10.84
N LEU A 228 -14.27 -5.68 -9.57
CA LEU A 228 -14.37 -6.82 -8.67
C LEU A 228 -14.95 -6.35 -7.34
N THR A 229 -16.06 -6.96 -6.93
CA THR A 229 -16.62 -6.74 -5.60
C THR A 229 -16.04 -7.76 -4.62
N LEU A 230 -15.47 -7.26 -3.53
CA LEU A 230 -15.02 -8.03 -2.39
C LEU A 230 -15.98 -7.84 -1.23
N THR A 231 -16.36 -8.93 -0.58
CA THR A 231 -17.14 -8.92 0.67
C THR A 231 -16.25 -9.20 1.87
N GLU A 232 -16.84 -9.16 3.06
CA GLU A 232 -16.18 -9.53 4.31
C GLU A 232 -15.31 -10.79 4.20
N ASN A 233 -14.11 -10.70 4.76
CA ASN A 233 -13.07 -11.74 4.79
C ASN A 233 -12.59 -12.19 3.39
N GLN A 234 -12.66 -11.31 2.39
CA GLN A 234 -12.13 -11.56 1.05
C GLN A 234 -10.97 -10.64 0.71
N GLN A 235 -9.96 -11.20 0.07
CA GLN A 235 -8.79 -10.52 -0.45
C GLN A 235 -8.54 -10.95 -1.90
N THR A 236 -8.03 -10.04 -2.71
CA THR A 236 -7.37 -10.36 -3.98
C THR A 236 -6.11 -9.52 -4.17
N VAL A 237 -5.28 -9.94 -5.11
CA VAL A 237 -4.16 -9.14 -5.65
C VAL A 237 -4.47 -8.87 -7.12
N ILE A 238 -4.50 -7.60 -7.50
CA ILE A 238 -4.77 -7.15 -8.85
C ILE A 238 -3.44 -6.82 -9.50
N ASP A 239 -3.09 -7.53 -10.56
CA ASP A 239 -1.85 -7.32 -11.28
C ASP A 239 -1.85 -5.97 -12.04
N PRO A 240 -0.69 -5.53 -12.59
CA PRO A 240 -0.58 -4.28 -13.33
C PRO A 240 -1.53 -4.15 -14.52
N THR A 241 -1.98 -5.26 -15.09
CA THR A 241 -2.88 -5.31 -16.25
C THR A 241 -4.36 -5.25 -15.86
N GLY A 242 -4.68 -5.27 -14.55
CA GLY A 242 -6.04 -5.28 -14.04
C GLY A 242 -6.65 -6.68 -13.94
N VAL A 243 -5.88 -7.76 -14.10
CA VAL A 243 -6.38 -9.11 -13.79
C VAL A 243 -6.36 -9.28 -12.27
N ALA A 244 -7.53 -9.55 -11.70
CA ALA A 244 -7.63 -9.95 -10.30
C ALA A 244 -7.21 -11.42 -10.15
N GLY A 245 -6.35 -11.68 -9.17
CA GLY A 245 -6.01 -13.02 -8.73
C GLY A 245 -7.18 -13.72 -8.04
N LYS A 246 -6.94 -14.95 -7.59
CA LYS A 246 -7.92 -15.74 -6.84
C LYS A 246 -8.35 -15.01 -5.55
N ILE A 247 -9.66 -14.99 -5.29
CA ILE A 247 -10.19 -14.50 -4.02
C ILE A 247 -9.79 -15.47 -2.90
N THR A 248 -9.15 -14.95 -1.86
CA THR A 248 -8.62 -15.69 -0.72
C THR A 248 -9.01 -15.03 0.60
N ALA A 249 -8.72 -15.67 1.73
CA ALA A 249 -8.82 -15.02 3.04
C ALA A 249 -7.77 -13.88 3.15
N PRO A 250 -8.02 -12.84 3.97
CA PRO A 250 -7.10 -11.73 4.17
C PRO A 250 -5.86 -12.19 4.94
N VAL A 251 -4.86 -12.64 4.19
CA VAL A 251 -3.55 -13.04 4.68
C VAL A 251 -2.51 -12.12 4.04
N ARG A 252 -1.67 -11.54 4.88
CA ARG A 252 -0.57 -10.67 4.49
C ARG A 252 0.74 -11.44 4.52
N GLU A 253 1.43 -11.46 3.39
CA GLU A 253 2.84 -11.86 3.33
C GLU A 253 3.71 -10.72 3.87
N LEU A 254 4.59 -11.04 4.82
CA LEU A 254 5.46 -10.06 5.47
C LEU A 254 6.87 -10.06 4.87
N LEU A 255 7.26 -11.13 4.18
CA LEU A 255 8.55 -11.22 3.50
C LEU A 255 8.44 -10.85 2.03
N VAL A 256 9.56 -10.42 1.45
CA VAL A 256 9.69 -10.22 0.01
C VAL A 256 10.69 -11.21 -0.56
N ASN A 257 10.43 -11.69 -1.78
CA ASN A 257 11.34 -12.55 -2.53
C ASN A 257 11.84 -13.77 -1.72
N GLY A 258 10.93 -14.46 -1.02
CA GLY A 258 11.27 -15.67 -0.26
C GLY A 258 11.48 -16.92 -1.11
N SER A 259 11.11 -16.88 -2.40
CA SER A 259 11.43 -17.90 -3.40
C SER A 259 12.86 -17.75 -3.97
N PHE A 260 13.50 -16.60 -3.74
CA PHE A 260 14.81 -16.24 -4.30
C PHE A 260 14.90 -16.19 -5.83
N GLU A 261 13.77 -16.24 -6.55
CA GLU A 261 13.73 -16.13 -8.01
C GLU A 261 14.27 -14.77 -8.51
N ASN A 262 14.14 -13.72 -7.69
CA ASN A 262 14.68 -12.40 -7.97
C ASN A 262 16.03 -12.16 -7.27
N GLY A 263 16.84 -13.21 -7.14
CA GLY A 263 18.13 -13.12 -6.48
C GLY A 263 18.00 -12.95 -4.96
N LEU A 264 18.88 -12.12 -4.37
CA LEU A 264 18.81 -11.71 -2.96
C LEU A 264 18.08 -10.37 -2.78
N ALA A 265 17.19 -9.97 -3.70
CA ALA A 265 16.42 -8.73 -3.53
C ALA A 265 15.69 -8.73 -2.17
N GLY A 266 15.90 -7.69 -1.37
CA GLY A 266 15.36 -7.57 0.00
C GLY A 266 16.10 -8.38 1.08
N TRP A 267 17.14 -9.14 0.72
CA TRP A 267 17.94 -9.94 1.64
C TRP A 267 19.39 -9.43 1.66
N VAL A 268 20.00 -9.42 2.84
CA VAL A 268 21.41 -9.03 3.04
C VAL A 268 22.16 -10.25 3.54
N ASP A 269 23.19 -10.69 2.80
CA ASP A 269 24.04 -11.79 3.22
C ASP A 269 25.04 -11.33 4.29
N PHE A 270 25.46 -12.26 5.15
CA PHE A 270 26.48 -11.99 6.15
C PHE A 270 27.32 -13.23 6.43
N ARG A 271 28.54 -12.98 6.92
CA ARG A 271 29.47 -13.98 7.41
C ARG A 271 30.09 -13.45 8.70
N GLN A 272 30.04 -14.23 9.77
CA GLN A 272 30.50 -13.81 11.09
C GLN A 272 31.31 -14.92 11.76
N GLN A 273 32.35 -14.49 12.47
CA GLN A 273 33.15 -15.31 13.37
C GLN A 273 33.16 -14.65 14.74
N ASN A 274 33.36 -15.44 15.79
CA ASN A 274 33.64 -14.84 17.10
C ASN A 274 35.00 -14.12 17.07
N ALA A 275 35.14 -13.09 17.92
CA ALA A 275 36.35 -12.26 17.93
C ALA A 275 37.62 -13.06 18.26
N GLN A 276 37.48 -14.16 19.01
CA GLN A 276 38.55 -15.04 19.41
C GLN A 276 39.09 -15.91 18.27
N GLN A 277 38.27 -16.21 17.25
CA GLN A 277 38.63 -17.03 16.08
C GLN A 277 38.95 -16.18 14.84
N ALA A 278 38.66 -14.87 14.90
CA ALA A 278 38.92 -13.94 13.79
C ALA A 278 40.41 -13.96 13.40
N GLY A 279 40.69 -14.29 12.14
CA GLY A 279 42.06 -14.39 11.61
C GLY A 279 42.80 -15.70 11.94
N ILE A 280 42.19 -16.59 12.74
CA ILE A 280 42.73 -17.92 13.07
C ILE A 280 41.99 -18.99 12.26
N VAL A 281 40.66 -18.91 12.23
CA VAL A 281 39.81 -19.85 11.50
C VAL A 281 39.48 -19.22 10.14
N PRO A 282 39.68 -19.91 9.01
CA PRO A 282 39.21 -19.43 7.72
C PRO A 282 37.69 -19.25 7.74
N VAL A 283 37.19 -18.12 7.22
CA VAL A 283 35.73 -17.90 7.14
C VAL A 283 35.11 -18.94 6.22
N ASN A 284 35.69 -19.15 5.03
CA ASN A 284 35.37 -20.11 3.95
C ASN A 284 33.90 -20.54 3.75
N ALA A 285 32.95 -19.80 4.31
CA ALA A 285 31.53 -20.02 4.19
C ALA A 285 31.00 -19.21 3.01
N SER A 286 30.13 -19.84 2.23
CA SER A 286 29.49 -19.26 1.06
C SER A 286 27.99 -19.13 1.29
N VAL A 287 27.42 -18.14 0.60
CA VAL A 287 25.99 -17.86 0.54
C VAL A 287 25.73 -17.63 -0.94
N ASP A 288 25.20 -18.66 -1.61
CA ASP A 288 25.04 -18.69 -3.06
C ASP A 288 23.59 -19.04 -3.41
N LEU A 289 23.17 -18.67 -4.62
CA LEU A 289 21.89 -19.12 -5.17
C LEU A 289 22.16 -20.28 -6.11
N VAL A 290 21.42 -21.37 -5.93
CA VAL A 290 21.56 -22.58 -6.73
C VAL A 290 20.20 -23.02 -7.26
N SER A 291 20.17 -23.55 -8.48
CA SER A 291 18.99 -24.26 -8.98
C SER A 291 18.91 -25.66 -8.37
N ASP A 292 17.71 -26.06 -7.96
CA ASP A 292 17.41 -27.40 -7.43
C ASP A 292 15.99 -27.81 -7.87
N GLN A 293 15.54 -29.00 -7.48
CA GLN A 293 14.19 -29.48 -7.76
C GLN A 293 13.47 -29.94 -6.50
N ILE A 294 12.21 -29.53 -6.36
CA ILE A 294 11.28 -30.03 -5.33
C ILE A 294 10.12 -30.71 -6.04
N GLN A 295 9.99 -32.03 -5.85
CA GLN A 295 8.94 -32.84 -6.49
C GLN A 295 8.88 -32.67 -8.03
N GLY A 296 10.05 -32.48 -8.67
CA GLY A 296 10.18 -32.30 -10.11
C GLY A 296 9.92 -30.89 -10.63
N ALA A 297 9.59 -29.92 -9.76
CA ALA A 297 9.54 -28.50 -10.12
C ALA A 297 10.89 -27.84 -9.86
N ASP A 298 11.37 -27.05 -10.82
CA ASP A 298 12.60 -26.26 -10.67
C ASP A 298 12.38 -25.14 -9.65
N VAL A 299 13.35 -24.96 -8.75
CA VAL A 299 13.36 -23.91 -7.73
C VAL A 299 14.73 -23.23 -7.66
N VAL A 300 14.75 -21.97 -7.25
CA VAL A 300 15.99 -21.30 -6.81
C VAL A 300 16.08 -21.45 -5.29
N ALA A 301 17.22 -21.95 -4.81
CA ALA A 301 17.46 -22.15 -3.39
C ALA A 301 18.67 -21.34 -2.92
N LEU A 302 18.54 -20.78 -1.73
CA LEU A 302 19.66 -20.23 -0.97
C LEU A 302 20.52 -21.38 -0.44
N ALA A 303 21.72 -21.54 -0.99
CA ALA A 303 22.72 -22.46 -0.49
C ALA A 303 23.63 -21.74 0.53
N ILE A 304 23.65 -22.23 1.76
CA ILE A 304 24.59 -21.80 2.79
C ILE A 304 25.53 -22.98 3.02
N SER A 305 26.81 -22.77 2.74
CA SER A 305 27.79 -23.86 2.82
C SER A 305 29.08 -23.43 3.47
N ARG A 306 29.73 -24.36 4.16
CA ARG A 306 31.10 -24.26 4.62
C ARG A 306 31.73 -25.64 4.50
N PRO A 307 32.79 -25.81 3.69
CA PRO A 307 33.45 -27.10 3.54
C PRO A 307 34.20 -27.46 4.82
N SER A 308 34.33 -28.76 5.09
CA SER A 308 35.24 -29.23 6.12
C SER A 308 36.69 -29.00 5.67
N ASP A 309 37.45 -28.24 6.44
CA ASP A 309 38.87 -27.92 6.17
C ASP A 309 39.81 -28.50 7.24
N GLY A 310 39.28 -29.37 8.12
CA GLY A 310 40.02 -29.96 9.24
C GLY A 310 40.35 -28.98 10.36
N THR A 311 39.94 -27.71 10.27
CA THR A 311 40.22 -26.68 11.27
C THR A 311 39.05 -26.58 12.24
N ALA A 312 39.33 -26.77 13.54
CA ALA A 312 38.33 -26.55 14.59
C ALA A 312 37.97 -25.05 14.65
N GLY A 313 36.68 -24.73 14.49
CA GLY A 313 36.19 -23.36 14.56
C GLY A 313 34.76 -23.23 14.10
N THR A 314 34.06 -22.19 14.57
CA THR A 314 32.64 -21.97 14.27
C THR A 314 32.50 -20.72 13.43
N VAL A 315 31.88 -20.85 12.26
CA VAL A 315 31.57 -19.73 11.39
C VAL A 315 30.08 -19.69 11.15
N GLN A 316 29.51 -18.49 11.24
CA GLN A 316 28.14 -18.21 10.89
C GLN A 316 28.08 -17.62 9.49
N ALA A 317 27.15 -18.09 8.67
CA ALA A 317 26.85 -17.50 7.38
C ALA A 317 25.35 -17.60 7.10
N GLY A 318 24.79 -16.61 6.41
CA GLY A 318 23.37 -16.61 6.15
C GLY A 318 22.88 -15.32 5.49
N VAL A 319 21.57 -15.13 5.55
CA VAL A 319 20.88 -13.95 5.04
C VAL A 319 19.94 -13.37 6.10
N ARG A 320 19.72 -12.06 6.02
CA ARG A 320 18.77 -11.32 6.84
C ARG A 320 17.88 -10.46 5.96
N GLN A 321 16.58 -10.49 6.22
CA GLN A 321 15.64 -9.52 5.67
C GLN A 321 15.10 -8.64 6.79
N ARG A 322 15.24 -7.33 6.63
CA ARG A 322 14.57 -6.36 7.51
C ARG A 322 13.12 -6.28 7.05
N VAL A 323 12.21 -6.49 7.99
CA VAL A 323 10.77 -6.54 7.71
C VAL A 323 10.15 -5.22 8.15
N GLY A 324 10.32 -4.89 9.44
CA GLY A 324 9.82 -3.66 10.06
C GLY A 324 8.30 -3.49 10.00
N LYS A 325 7.53 -4.56 9.78
CA LYS A 325 6.08 -4.53 9.58
C LYS A 325 5.33 -4.64 10.91
N THR A 326 4.39 -3.74 11.12
CA THR A 326 3.54 -3.74 12.32
C THR A 326 2.46 -4.80 12.18
N LEU A 327 2.23 -5.56 13.24
CA LEU A 327 1.17 -6.54 13.34
C LEU A 327 -0.06 -5.93 14.02
N ARG A 328 -1.22 -6.14 13.43
CA ARG A 328 -2.52 -5.80 14.03
C ARG A 328 -2.96 -6.90 15.00
N VAL A 329 -4.27 -7.01 15.26
CA VAL A 329 -4.81 -8.20 15.92
C VAL A 329 -4.56 -9.39 14.99
N ILE A 330 -3.52 -10.15 15.30
CA ILE A 330 -3.17 -11.34 14.55
C ILE A 330 -4.12 -12.47 14.91
N THR A 331 -4.70 -13.10 13.90
CA THR A 331 -5.40 -14.40 14.06
C THR A 331 -4.49 -15.57 13.77
N SER A 332 -3.44 -15.33 12.98
CA SER A 332 -2.40 -16.29 12.69
C SER A 332 -1.10 -15.54 12.41
N LEU A 333 0.01 -16.18 12.75
CA LEU A 333 1.34 -15.80 12.31
C LEU A 333 2.07 -17.09 11.98
N ARG A 334 2.37 -17.32 10.71
CA ARG A 334 2.90 -18.61 10.25
C ARG A 334 4.15 -18.43 9.42
N LEU A 335 5.22 -19.07 9.87
CA LEU A 335 6.48 -19.16 9.15
C LEU A 335 6.55 -20.49 8.43
N GLN A 336 6.84 -20.48 7.13
CA GLN A 336 7.01 -21.69 6.34
C GLN A 336 8.20 -21.56 5.41
N PHE A 337 8.86 -22.68 5.11
CA PHE A 337 9.95 -22.77 4.14
C PHE A 337 10.23 -24.23 3.79
N ASP A 338 10.97 -24.45 2.72
CA ASP A 338 11.52 -25.75 2.35
C ASP A 338 13.01 -25.78 2.70
N VAL A 339 13.48 -26.88 3.29
CA VAL A 339 14.89 -27.06 3.69
C VAL A 339 15.43 -28.41 3.24
N ARG A 340 16.69 -28.43 2.83
CA ARG A 340 17.49 -29.65 2.58
C ARG A 340 18.86 -29.50 3.23
N ILE A 341 19.24 -30.46 4.08
CA ILE A 341 20.56 -30.49 4.72
C ILE A 341 21.35 -31.69 4.21
N THR A 342 22.44 -31.44 3.49
CA THR A 342 23.31 -32.47 2.90
C THR A 342 24.50 -32.76 3.80
N ASP A 343 25.12 -31.71 4.34
CA ASP A 343 26.27 -31.82 5.24
C ASP A 343 26.05 -31.09 6.58
N GLN A 344 26.61 -31.66 7.64
CA GLN A 344 26.53 -31.14 8.99
C GLN A 344 27.70 -31.66 9.83
N GLN A 345 28.48 -30.73 10.37
CA GLN A 345 29.46 -30.99 11.42
C GLN A 345 29.51 -29.79 12.38
N PRO A 346 29.36 -29.98 13.70
CA PRO A 346 29.20 -31.25 14.42
C PRO A 346 27.80 -31.88 14.31
N ALA A 347 27.68 -33.15 14.72
CA ALA A 347 26.39 -33.78 14.93
C ALA A 347 25.60 -33.05 16.05
N GLY A 348 24.28 -33.12 15.98
CA GLY A 348 23.39 -32.41 16.87
C GLY A 348 23.56 -30.89 16.75
N GLY A 349 23.92 -30.25 17.86
CA GLY A 349 24.16 -28.80 17.95
C GLY A 349 25.58 -28.44 18.39
N GLY A 350 26.51 -29.40 18.38
CA GLY A 350 27.83 -29.26 19.00
C GLY A 350 27.77 -29.24 20.54
N ASP A 351 28.89 -28.88 21.16
CA ASP A 351 29.04 -28.90 22.63
C ASP A 351 28.04 -27.98 23.35
N ASP A 352 27.76 -26.82 22.77
CA ASP A 352 26.93 -25.78 23.40
C ASP A 352 25.49 -25.71 22.82
N LEU A 353 25.11 -26.67 21.96
CA LEU A 353 23.81 -26.69 21.27
C LEU A 353 23.50 -25.39 20.51
N ASN A 354 24.51 -24.83 19.83
CA ASN A 354 24.43 -23.57 19.06
C ASN A 354 25.02 -23.70 17.64
N GLN A 355 25.46 -24.90 17.24
CA GLN A 355 26.09 -25.18 15.94
C GLN A 355 25.16 -26.06 15.12
N PHE A 356 24.28 -25.44 14.33
CA PHE A 356 23.33 -26.14 13.48
C PHE A 356 23.48 -25.76 12.00
N PRO A 357 23.25 -26.70 11.08
CA PRO A 357 23.32 -26.44 9.64
C PRO A 357 22.23 -25.47 9.17
N LEU A 358 21.13 -25.29 9.91
CA LEU A 358 20.20 -24.19 9.72
C LEU A 358 19.62 -23.72 11.07
N ILE A 359 19.60 -22.41 11.27
CA ILE A 359 18.92 -21.71 12.35
C ILE A 359 18.05 -20.65 11.69
N VAL A 360 16.78 -20.65 12.06
CA VAL A 360 15.80 -19.66 11.64
C VAL A 360 15.48 -18.79 12.83
N MET A 361 15.58 -17.48 12.65
CA MET A 361 15.42 -16.51 13.72
C MET A 361 14.45 -15.41 13.28
N LEU A 362 13.56 -15.04 14.20
CA LEU A 362 12.59 -13.96 14.06
C LEU A 362 12.87 -12.93 15.15
N ASP A 363 13.29 -11.73 14.73
CA ASP A 363 13.36 -10.58 15.62
C ASP A 363 12.02 -9.86 15.58
N TYR A 364 11.50 -9.50 16.76
CA TYR A 364 10.25 -8.77 16.88
C TYR A 364 10.25 -7.84 18.08
N ILE A 365 9.36 -6.84 18.04
CA ILE A 365 9.03 -6.00 19.19
C ILE A 365 7.71 -6.51 19.75
N ASP A 366 7.67 -6.78 21.06
CA ASP A 366 6.47 -7.25 21.73
C ASP A 366 5.45 -6.13 22.02
N VAL A 367 4.28 -6.50 22.54
CA VAL A 367 3.22 -5.56 22.95
C VAL A 367 3.66 -4.57 24.03
N GLU A 368 4.71 -4.87 24.80
CA GLU A 368 5.31 -3.98 25.80
C GLU A 368 6.37 -3.05 25.18
N GLY A 369 6.67 -3.19 23.88
CA GLY A 369 7.69 -2.41 23.19
C GLY A 369 9.12 -2.93 23.39
N LYS A 370 9.32 -4.14 23.92
CA LYS A 370 10.64 -4.75 24.11
C LYS A 370 11.04 -5.58 22.90
N GLU A 371 12.31 -5.51 22.54
CA GLU A 371 12.90 -6.40 21.54
C GLU A 371 12.96 -7.83 22.06
N ARG A 372 12.58 -8.77 21.20
CA ARG A 372 12.54 -10.20 21.45
C ARG A 372 13.09 -10.93 20.25
N THR A 373 13.59 -12.13 20.52
CA THR A 373 14.06 -13.05 19.49
C THR A 373 13.41 -14.40 19.72
N TRP A 374 12.79 -14.94 18.68
CA TRP A 374 12.45 -16.35 18.59
C TRP A 374 13.43 -17.02 17.64
N SER A 375 13.86 -18.24 17.95
CA SER A 375 14.77 -19.00 17.09
C SER A 375 14.50 -20.48 17.16
N HIS A 376 14.66 -21.17 16.04
CA HIS A 376 14.54 -22.63 15.95
C HIS A 376 15.59 -23.20 15.00
N ALA A 377 16.21 -24.30 15.41
CA ALA A 377 17.27 -24.96 14.65
C ALA A 377 16.78 -26.20 13.89
N TYR A 378 17.48 -26.54 12.81
CA TYR A 378 17.25 -27.76 12.03
C TYR A 378 18.55 -28.49 11.82
N TYR A 379 18.49 -29.82 11.92
CA TYR A 379 19.64 -30.69 11.83
C TYR A 379 19.28 -32.02 11.17
N ALA A 380 20.25 -32.69 10.57
CA ALA A 380 20.07 -33.99 9.91
C ALA A 380 20.72 -35.14 10.69
N VAL A 381 21.79 -34.85 11.44
CA VAL A 381 22.57 -35.83 12.20
C VAL A 381 22.34 -35.60 13.70
N SER A 382 21.78 -36.58 14.40
CA SER A 382 21.58 -36.52 15.86
C SER A 382 22.86 -36.84 16.63
N ASP A 383 22.99 -36.28 17.83
CA ASP A 383 23.98 -36.68 18.84
C ASP A 383 23.22 -37.34 20.01
N PRO A 384 23.30 -38.69 20.15
CA PRO A 384 22.59 -39.41 21.22
C PRO A 384 23.02 -38.99 22.63
N ASP A 385 24.26 -38.55 22.78
CA ASP A 385 24.80 -38.13 24.09
C ASP A 385 24.29 -36.73 24.47
N ARG A 386 23.76 -35.98 23.50
CA ARG A 386 23.26 -34.61 23.66
C ARG A 386 21.95 -34.42 22.89
N PRO A 387 20.84 -34.98 23.41
CA PRO A 387 19.54 -34.83 22.78
C PRO A 387 19.15 -33.35 22.69
N ILE A 388 18.57 -32.97 21.55
CA ILE A 388 18.08 -31.62 21.30
C ILE A 388 16.61 -31.56 21.71
N ASP A 389 16.30 -30.58 22.56
CA ASP A 389 14.93 -30.26 22.96
C ASP A 389 14.10 -29.83 21.75
N GLU A 390 12.86 -30.34 21.66
CA GLU A 390 11.97 -30.10 20.51
C GLU A 390 11.56 -28.64 20.32
N PHE A 391 11.63 -27.80 21.38
CA PHE A 391 11.42 -26.36 21.30
C PHE A 391 12.63 -25.60 20.77
N ARG A 392 13.82 -26.23 20.78
CA ARG A 392 15.07 -25.61 20.27
C ARG A 392 15.40 -26.04 18.86
N GLY A 393 15.08 -27.27 18.48
CA GLY A 393 15.38 -27.74 17.14
C GLY A 393 14.65 -28.99 16.72
N SER A 394 14.55 -29.18 15.40
CA SER A 394 13.87 -30.31 14.80
C SER A 394 14.78 -31.05 13.82
N ARG A 395 14.70 -32.38 13.85
CA ARG A 395 15.40 -33.21 12.88
C ARG A 395 14.66 -33.18 11.54
N VAL A 396 15.41 -33.02 10.47
CA VAL A 396 14.94 -33.23 9.09
C VAL A 396 15.63 -34.44 8.47
N GLU A 397 15.06 -34.96 7.39
CA GLU A 397 15.70 -36.04 6.65
C GLU A 397 16.96 -35.54 5.94
N ARG A 398 18.06 -36.30 6.05
CA ARG A 398 19.33 -35.94 5.43
C ARG A 398 19.19 -36.03 3.92
N ASP A 399 19.67 -35.01 3.23
CA ASP A 399 19.71 -34.91 1.77
C ASP A 399 18.34 -35.01 1.07
N ALA A 400 17.26 -34.77 1.80
CA ALA A 400 15.90 -34.69 1.27
C ALA A 400 15.26 -33.34 1.58
N TRP A 401 14.43 -32.84 0.66
CA TRP A 401 13.63 -31.65 0.89
C TRP A 401 12.52 -31.91 1.90
N SER A 402 12.47 -31.09 2.94
CA SER A 402 11.44 -31.12 3.98
C SER A 402 10.71 -29.78 4.01
N ARG A 403 9.37 -29.80 3.87
CA ARG A 403 8.52 -28.62 4.07
C ARG A 403 8.33 -28.41 5.57
N VAL A 404 8.68 -27.22 6.04
CA VAL A 404 8.59 -26.82 7.43
C VAL A 404 7.51 -25.75 7.59
N SER A 405 6.76 -25.82 8.69
CA SER A 405 5.72 -24.85 9.04
C SER A 405 5.65 -24.67 10.55
N TYR A 406 5.81 -23.43 11.02
CA TYR A 406 5.71 -23.05 12.42
C TYR A 406 4.55 -22.08 12.64
N ASP A 407 3.74 -22.37 13.64
CA ASP A 407 2.73 -21.44 14.13
C ASP A 407 3.33 -20.59 15.24
N LEU A 408 3.44 -19.30 14.96
CA LEU A 408 4.02 -18.27 15.82
C LEU A 408 2.94 -17.37 16.43
N SER A 409 1.66 -17.73 16.28
CA SER A 409 0.54 -16.98 16.87
C SER A 409 0.56 -16.97 18.40
N ASN A 410 1.17 -17.98 19.03
CA ASN A 410 1.25 -18.14 20.48
C ASN A 410 2.60 -17.73 21.09
N LEU A 411 3.41 -16.96 20.35
CA LEU A 411 4.64 -16.41 20.91
C LEU A 411 4.33 -15.63 22.19
N THR A 412 5.13 -15.87 23.23
CA THR A 412 4.99 -15.21 24.51
C THR A 412 6.30 -14.51 24.86
N PRO A 413 6.33 -13.18 24.97
CA PRO A 413 5.21 -12.24 24.74
C PRO A 413 4.75 -12.15 23.27
N LEU A 414 3.51 -11.70 23.04
CA LEU A 414 2.95 -11.58 21.69
C LEU A 414 3.68 -10.53 20.86
N PRO A 415 3.94 -10.78 19.56
CA PRO A 415 4.60 -9.84 18.69
C PRO A 415 3.64 -8.71 18.30
N ARG A 416 4.13 -7.47 18.40
CA ARG A 416 3.46 -6.27 17.89
C ARG A 416 4.06 -5.81 16.56
N GLN A 417 5.34 -6.08 16.31
CA GLN A 417 6.01 -5.72 15.08
C GLN A 417 7.08 -6.76 14.75
N ILE A 418 7.14 -7.22 13.51
CA ILE A 418 8.24 -8.06 13.03
C ILE A 418 9.35 -7.16 12.50
N THR A 419 10.53 -7.25 13.10
CA THR A 419 11.66 -6.39 12.73
C THR A 419 12.57 -7.06 11.71
N ALA A 420 12.83 -8.37 11.85
CA ALA A 420 13.65 -9.10 10.89
C ALA A 420 13.38 -10.61 10.89
N VAL A 421 13.68 -11.25 9.76
CA VAL A 421 13.87 -12.70 9.66
C VAL A 421 15.31 -12.96 9.26
N VAL A 422 15.95 -13.94 9.92
CA VAL A 422 17.33 -14.35 9.65
C VAL A 422 17.36 -15.86 9.43
N LEU A 423 18.03 -16.26 8.36
CA LEU A 423 18.28 -17.66 8.01
C LEU A 423 19.79 -17.83 7.99
N TYR A 424 20.36 -18.64 8.87
CA TYR A 424 21.80 -18.81 8.92
C TYR A 424 22.22 -20.21 9.35
N ALA A 425 23.41 -20.60 8.96
CA ALA A 425 24.06 -21.83 9.41
C ALA A 425 25.20 -21.48 10.37
N SER A 426 25.49 -22.38 11.30
CA SER A 426 26.61 -22.25 12.23
C SER A 426 27.24 -23.61 12.50
N GLY A 427 28.56 -23.72 12.41
CA GLY A 427 29.26 -24.97 12.68
C GLY A 427 30.66 -25.01 12.10
N GLN A 428 31.26 -26.21 12.14
CA GLN A 428 32.58 -26.52 11.58
C GLN A 428 32.49 -26.76 10.07
N SER A 429 31.51 -27.56 9.65
CA SER A 429 31.11 -27.68 8.25
C SER A 429 29.59 -27.79 8.17
N TYR A 430 29.03 -27.34 7.06
CA TYR A 430 27.60 -27.45 6.79
C TYR A 430 27.34 -27.27 5.31
N GLN A 431 26.26 -27.88 4.84
CA GLN A 431 25.69 -27.59 3.55
C GLN A 431 24.18 -27.70 3.66
N THR A 432 23.53 -26.54 3.65
CA THR A 432 22.06 -26.42 3.70
C THR A 432 21.55 -25.64 2.50
N ARG A 433 20.33 -25.96 2.08
CA ARG A 433 19.59 -25.23 1.06
C ARG A 433 18.22 -24.86 1.62
N VAL A 434 17.79 -23.62 1.40
CA VAL A 434 16.50 -23.09 1.85
C VAL A 434 15.80 -22.38 0.70
N THR A 435 14.49 -22.58 0.54
CA THR A 435 13.66 -21.85 -0.44
C THR A 435 12.22 -21.71 0.05
N ASN A 436 11.38 -21.01 -0.71
CA ASN A 436 9.96 -20.76 -0.44
C ASN A 436 9.67 -20.24 0.96
N VAL A 437 10.52 -19.33 1.44
CA VAL A 437 10.41 -18.74 2.77
C VAL A 437 9.25 -17.76 2.79
N SER A 438 8.31 -17.95 3.70
CA SER A 438 7.09 -17.16 3.79
C SER A 438 6.76 -16.92 5.25
N LEU A 439 6.48 -15.66 5.60
CA LEU A 439 5.95 -15.29 6.91
C LEU A 439 4.61 -14.60 6.69
N THR A 440 3.55 -15.33 6.96
CA THR A 440 2.19 -14.84 6.74
C THR A 440 1.52 -14.45 8.04
N SER A 441 0.71 -13.39 8.00
CA SER A 441 -0.14 -12.98 9.10
C SER A 441 -1.60 -12.90 8.66
N GLY A 442 -2.51 -13.44 9.47
CA GLY A 442 -3.95 -13.22 9.33
C GLY A 442 -4.34 -11.99 10.14
N GLU A 443 -5.09 -11.07 9.53
CA GLU A 443 -5.40 -9.78 10.14
C GLU A 443 -6.89 -9.69 10.51
N LEU A 444 -7.19 -9.26 11.74
CA LEU A 444 -8.50 -8.75 12.16
C LEU A 444 -8.42 -7.27 12.52
N LEU A 445 -9.58 -6.62 12.49
CA LEU A 445 -9.74 -5.27 13.03
C LEU A 445 -9.59 -5.28 14.57
N ARG A 446 -9.01 -4.20 15.10
CA ARG A 446 -9.03 -3.88 16.53
C ARG A 446 -10.42 -3.46 16.99
#